data_AF-A0A0N4ZZ44-F1
#
_entry.id   AF-A0A0N4ZZ44-F1
#
_cell.length_a   1.000
_cell.length_b   1.000
_cell.length_c   1.000
_cell.angle_alpha   90.00
_cell.angle_beta   90.00
_cell.angle_gamma   90.00
#
_symmetry.space_group_name_H-M   'P 1'
#
loop_
_entity.id
_entity.type
_entity.pdbx_description
1 polymer ?
#
loop_
_entity_poly.entity_id
_entity_poly.type
_entity_poly.pdbx_seq_one_letter_code
_entity_poly.pdbx_strand_id
1 'polypeptide(L)'
;MSDFSNTNHINKNDFSDDDEHYSDIQSPQSHCEDLDSEDEKAKHAREQHRALERRRRDNIKEMYNVLKSSIPVNDIDAPPRTTILIKTFETIQQTSQMLQNCDDDCRILQEENEQLEEELLALEKEYQECCDENEEQTVGKNFI
;
A
#
# COMPACT_ATOMS: atom_id res chain seq x y z
N MET A 1 -12.75 33.06 59.30
CA MET A 1 -13.98 33.29 58.52
C MET A 1 -13.62 33.07 57.07
N SER A 2 -14.25 32.08 56.46
CA SER A 2 -13.81 31.40 55.24
C SER A 2 -14.94 31.46 54.21
N ASP A 3 -14.76 32.25 53.16
CA ASP A 3 -15.73 32.37 52.07
C ASP A 3 -15.04 32.07 50.72
N PHE A 4 -14.90 30.78 50.42
CA PHE A 4 -14.72 30.29 49.05
C PHE A 4 -16.04 29.64 48.63
N SER A 5 -16.90 30.39 47.94
CA SER A 5 -18.07 29.82 47.29
C SER A 5 -17.65 29.18 45.97
N ASN A 6 -17.34 27.88 46.05
CA ASN A 6 -17.13 27.00 44.92
C ASN A 6 -18.48 26.35 44.53
N THR A 7 -19.16 26.89 43.52
CA THR A 7 -20.37 26.24 42.96
C THR A 7 -19.98 25.54 41.66
N ASN A 8 -19.55 24.29 41.77
CA ASN A 8 -19.48 23.34 40.68
C ASN A 8 -20.91 22.88 40.34
N HIS A 9 -21.49 23.40 39.24
CA HIS A 9 -22.64 22.77 38.60
C HIS A 9 -22.15 21.90 37.44
N ILE A 10 -21.89 20.63 37.76
CA ILE A 10 -21.65 19.56 36.80
C ILE A 10 -22.96 18.79 36.59
N ASN A 11 -23.20 18.41 35.34
CA ASN A 11 -24.20 17.47 34.79
C ASN A 11 -25.59 17.99 34.40
N LYS A 12 -25.75 18.19 33.08
CA LYS A 12 -26.80 17.55 32.26
C LYS A 12 -26.30 17.31 30.83
N ASN A 13 -25.53 16.24 30.62
CA ASN A 13 -25.43 15.61 29.30
C ASN A 13 -26.32 14.37 29.33
N ASP A 14 -27.59 14.59 29.02
CA ASP A 14 -28.57 13.56 28.71
C ASP A 14 -29.15 13.90 27.33
N PHE A 15 -28.48 13.38 26.30
CA PHE A 15 -29.00 13.28 24.94
C PHE A 15 -28.46 11.95 24.39
N SER A 16 -29.06 10.87 24.86
CA SER A 16 -29.12 9.62 24.12
C SER A 16 -30.09 9.86 22.95
N ASP A 17 -29.57 10.05 21.74
CA ASP A 17 -30.35 9.97 20.50
C ASP A 17 -29.85 8.76 19.72
N ASP A 18 -30.57 7.67 19.96
CA ASP A 18 -30.50 6.37 19.33
C ASP A 18 -31.18 6.49 17.96
N ASP A 19 -30.41 6.82 16.91
CA ASP A 19 -30.89 6.82 15.52
C ASP A 19 -29.99 5.95 14.64
N GLU A 20 -30.06 4.64 14.89
CA GLU A 20 -29.62 3.58 13.98
C GLU A 20 -30.56 3.51 12.76
N HIS A 21 -30.47 4.48 11.85
CA HIS A 21 -31.04 4.35 10.50
C HIS A 21 -29.94 4.24 9.44
N TYR A 22 -29.51 2.98 9.24
CA TYR A 22 -28.84 2.53 8.01
C TYR A 22 -29.74 2.84 6.80
N SER A 23 -29.46 3.95 6.11
CA SER A 23 -29.90 4.14 4.72
C SER A 23 -28.68 4.23 3.83
N ASP A 24 -28.52 3.14 3.09
CA ASP A 24 -27.50 2.89 2.09
C ASP A 24 -27.64 3.87 0.92
N ILE A 25 -26.52 4.41 0.48
CA ILE A 25 -26.22 4.95 -0.86
C ILE A 25 -27.37 5.72 -1.56
N GLN A 26 -27.46 7.02 -1.28
CA GLN A 26 -27.73 8.12 -2.23
C GLN A 26 -27.63 9.42 -1.42
N SER A 27 -27.08 10.49 -2.00
CA SER A 27 -27.10 11.80 -1.34
C SER A 27 -28.55 12.08 -0.90
N PRO A 28 -28.80 12.38 0.39
CA PRO A 28 -30.16 12.67 0.82
C PRO A 28 -30.55 13.93 0.08
N GLN A 29 -31.45 13.80 -0.90
CA GLN A 29 -32.25 14.92 -1.33
C GLN A 29 -33.05 15.29 -0.10
N SER A 30 -32.50 16.25 0.64
CA SER A 30 -32.96 16.60 1.94
C SER A 30 -34.35 17.17 1.80
N HIS A 31 -35.30 16.50 2.42
CA HIS A 31 -36.69 16.92 2.51
C HIS A 31 -36.75 18.20 3.36
N CYS A 32 -36.34 19.30 2.76
CA CYS A 32 -36.34 20.64 3.32
C CYS A 32 -37.64 21.40 3.00
N GLU A 33 -38.56 20.75 2.29
CA GLU A 33 -39.84 21.32 1.86
C GLU A 33 -40.82 21.54 3.02
N ASP A 34 -40.69 20.78 4.13
CA ASP A 34 -41.56 20.86 5.31
C ASP A 34 -41.10 21.86 6.40
N LEU A 35 -40.03 22.61 6.17
CA LEU A 35 -39.57 23.64 7.12
C LEU A 35 -40.25 24.98 6.80
N ASP A 36 -41.03 25.49 7.74
CA ASP A 36 -41.87 26.69 7.55
C ASP A 36 -41.06 28.00 7.49
N SER A 37 -39.80 28.00 7.96
CA SER A 37 -38.94 29.18 7.97
C SER A 37 -37.63 29.00 7.18
N GLU A 38 -37.24 30.06 6.46
CA GLU A 38 -35.98 30.09 5.71
C GLU A 38 -34.74 29.94 6.62
N ASP A 39 -34.85 30.40 7.87
CA ASP A 39 -33.79 30.24 8.87
C ASP A 39 -33.60 28.76 9.29
N GLU A 40 -34.68 27.99 9.43
CA GLU A 40 -34.61 26.55 9.72
C GLU A 40 -34.05 25.76 8.55
N LYS A 41 -34.45 26.09 7.30
CA LYS A 41 -33.86 25.50 6.09
C LYS A 41 -32.36 25.76 6.02
N ALA A 42 -31.94 27.00 6.28
CA ALA A 42 -30.53 27.37 6.27
C ALA A 42 -29.73 26.65 7.37
N LYS A 43 -30.31 26.45 8.57
CA LYS A 43 -29.69 25.70 9.66
C LYS A 43 -29.57 24.22 9.30
N HIS A 44 -30.62 23.61 8.76
CA HIS A 44 -30.64 22.22 8.33
C HIS A 44 -29.60 21.95 7.23
N ALA A 45 -29.54 22.80 6.21
CA ALA A 45 -28.53 22.70 5.15
C ALA A 45 -27.09 22.78 5.69
N ARG A 46 -26.82 23.70 6.64
CA ARG A 46 -25.50 23.79 7.29
C ARG A 46 -25.16 22.55 8.09
N GLU A 47 -26.14 21.96 8.78
CA GLU A 47 -25.91 20.75 9.57
C GLU A 47 -25.62 19.54 8.69
N GLN A 48 -26.37 19.37 7.60
CA GLN A 48 -26.10 18.33 6.61
C GLN A 48 -24.71 18.47 5.98
N HIS A 49 -24.31 19.71 5.63
CA HIS A 49 -22.96 19.97 5.13
C HIS A 49 -21.89 19.60 6.16
N ARG A 50 -22.09 19.90 7.45
CA ARG A 50 -21.17 19.51 8.53
C ARG A 50 -21.10 18.00 8.72
N ALA A 51 -22.24 17.30 8.63
CA ALA A 51 -22.32 15.85 8.73
C ALA A 51 -21.58 15.17 7.57
N LEU A 52 -21.80 15.64 6.34
CA LEU A 52 -21.11 15.14 5.15
C LEU A 52 -19.59 15.32 5.26
N GLU A 53 -19.13 16.49 5.70
CA GLU A 53 -17.70 16.75 5.85
C GLU A 53 -17.08 15.92 6.98
N ARG A 54 -17.82 15.59 8.05
CA ARG A 54 -17.35 14.62 9.07
C ARG A 54 -17.10 13.26 8.42
N ARG A 55 -18.08 12.71 7.69
CA ARG A 55 -17.94 11.44 6.97
C ARG A 55 -16.77 11.46 5.99
N ARG A 56 -16.58 12.55 5.24
CA ARG A 56 -15.44 12.72 4.32
C ARG A 56 -14.11 12.65 5.06
N ARG A 57 -13.99 13.34 6.21
CA ARG A 57 -12.76 13.32 7.03
C ARG A 57 -12.49 11.96 7.63
N ASP A 58 -13.52 11.23 8.04
CA ASP A 58 -13.38 9.88 8.60
C ASP A 58 -12.89 8.90 7.54
N ASN A 59 -13.43 8.97 6.32
CA ASN A 59 -12.95 8.17 5.20
C ASN A 59 -11.46 8.47 4.87
N ILE A 60 -11.08 9.75 4.82
CA ILE A 60 -9.67 10.13 4.62
C ILE A 60 -8.79 9.58 5.76
N LYS A 61 -9.26 9.65 7.01
CA LYS A 61 -8.54 9.12 8.18
C LYS A 61 -8.33 7.61 8.06
N GLU A 62 -9.34 6.87 7.62
CA GLU A 62 -9.25 5.43 7.35
C GLU A 62 -8.22 5.12 6.25
N MET A 63 -8.23 5.86 5.14
CA MET A 63 -7.22 5.71 4.08
C MET A 63 -5.80 5.92 4.61
N TYR A 64 -5.58 6.89 5.50
CA TYR A 64 -4.28 7.08 6.14
C TYR A 64 -3.87 5.92 7.05
N ASN A 65 -4.83 5.26 7.71
CA ASN A 65 -4.54 4.09 8.54
C ASN A 65 -4.11 2.89 7.68
N VAL A 66 -4.80 2.64 6.56
CA VAL A 66 -4.42 1.59 5.60
C VAL A 66 -3.04 1.89 4.98
N LEU A 67 -2.78 3.16 4.65
CA LEU A 67 -1.50 3.57 4.12
C LEU A 67 -0.38 3.36 5.14
N LYS A 68 -0.62 3.72 6.41
CA LYS A 68 0.32 3.52 7.52
C LYS A 68 0.71 2.04 7.67
N SER A 69 -0.25 1.11 7.58
CA SER A 69 0.05 -0.32 7.72
C SER A 69 0.80 -0.91 6.52
N SER A 70 0.79 -0.24 5.37
CA SER A 70 1.41 -0.73 4.13
C SER A 70 2.86 -0.26 3.95
N ILE A 71 3.35 0.63 4.80
CA ILE A 71 4.68 1.21 4.71
C ILE A 71 5.42 1.01 6.03
N PRO A 72 6.76 0.89 6.02
CA PRO A 72 7.56 0.78 7.23
C PRO A 72 7.63 2.14 7.94
N VAL A 73 6.62 2.47 8.75
CA VAL A 73 6.70 3.56 9.71
C VAL A 73 7.15 2.99 11.05
N ASN A 74 8.26 3.50 11.60
CA ASN A 74 8.75 3.16 12.93
C ASN A 74 7.60 3.18 13.97
N ASP A 75 7.68 2.33 15.00
CA ASP A 75 6.71 1.99 16.07
C ASP A 75 6.11 3.17 16.87
N ILE A 76 5.67 4.21 16.19
CA ILE A 76 4.89 5.30 16.74
C ILE A 76 3.44 4.91 16.50
N ASP A 77 2.67 4.75 17.57
CA ASP A 77 1.25 4.38 17.49
C ASP A 77 0.43 5.38 16.65
N ALA A 78 0.85 6.65 16.59
CA ALA A 78 0.18 7.71 15.81
C ALA A 78 1.18 8.67 15.13
N PRO A 79 1.82 8.29 14.01
CA PRO A 79 2.68 9.19 13.27
C PRO A 79 1.85 10.30 12.61
N PRO A 80 2.39 11.53 12.46
CA PRO A 80 1.66 12.59 11.80
C PRO A 80 1.44 12.27 10.32
N ARG A 81 0.32 12.75 9.74
CA ARG A 81 -0.06 12.49 8.33
C ARG A 81 1.06 12.84 7.35
N THR A 82 1.78 13.92 7.59
CA THR A 82 2.93 14.33 6.77
C THR A 82 4.02 13.26 6.75
N THR A 83 4.33 12.64 7.89
CA THR A 83 5.32 11.56 7.96
C THR A 83 4.85 10.33 7.20
N ILE A 84 3.56 9.97 7.28
CA ILE A 84 3.00 8.86 6.49
C ILE A 84 3.22 9.12 4.99
N LEU A 85 2.92 10.34 4.51
CA LEU A 85 3.12 10.70 3.11
C LEU A 85 4.60 10.66 2.69
N ILE A 86 5.50 11.23 3.48
CA ILE A 86 6.95 11.23 3.19
C ILE A 86 7.46 9.79 3.12
N LYS A 87 7.14 8.96 4.13
CA LYS A 87 7.57 7.56 4.18
C LYS A 87 7.00 6.73 3.03
N THR A 88 5.77 7.01 2.61
CA THR A 88 5.18 6.37 1.43
C THR A 88 6.00 6.69 0.19
N PHE A 89 6.35 7.96 -0.01
CA PHE A 89 7.14 8.38 -1.17
C PHE A 89 8.54 7.77 -1.15
N GLU A 90 9.21 7.76 0.00
CA GLU A 90 10.51 7.10 0.18
C GLU A 90 10.42 5.60 -0.13
N THR A 91 9.38 4.93 0.36
CA THR A 91 9.18 3.48 0.14
C THR A 91 8.96 3.18 -1.34
N ILE A 92 8.17 3.98 -2.05
CA ILE A 92 7.96 3.82 -3.49
C ILE A 92 9.29 4.00 -4.23
N GLN A 93 10.05 5.04 -3.93
CA GLN A 93 11.34 5.28 -4.59
C GLN A 93 12.33 4.13 -4.36
N GLN A 94 12.46 3.70 -3.10
CA GLN A 94 13.34 2.60 -2.73
C GLN A 94 12.94 1.29 -3.41
N THR A 95 11.64 0.96 -3.39
CA THR A 95 11.13 -0.27 -4.02
C THR A 95 11.34 -0.24 -5.53
N SER A 96 11.07 0.89 -6.19
CA SER A 96 11.34 1.03 -7.62
C SER A 96 12.82 0.87 -7.97
N GLN A 97 13.72 1.44 -7.15
CA GLN A 97 15.16 1.26 -7.36
C GLN A 97 15.60 -0.19 -7.11
N MET A 98 15.05 -0.84 -6.10
CA MET A 98 15.33 -2.25 -5.82
C MET A 98 14.85 -3.17 -6.94
N LEU A 99 13.68 -2.89 -7.52
CA LEU A 99 13.18 -3.62 -8.69
C LEU A 99 14.12 -3.45 -9.89
N GLN A 100 14.53 -2.22 -10.18
CA GLN A 100 15.46 -1.94 -11.28
C GLN A 100 16.79 -2.69 -11.10
N ASN A 101 17.36 -2.68 -9.88
CA ASN A 101 18.60 -3.40 -9.61
C ASN A 101 18.41 -4.92 -9.77
N CYS A 102 17.28 -5.46 -9.31
CA CYS A 102 16.97 -6.88 -9.46
C CYS A 102 16.83 -7.27 -10.94
N ASP A 103 16.19 -6.43 -11.76
CA ASP A 103 16.07 -6.65 -13.20
C ASP A 103 17.45 -6.61 -13.89
N ASP A 104 18.32 -5.69 -13.49
CA ASP A 104 19.69 -5.60 -14.01
C ASP A 104 20.52 -6.83 -13.60
N ASP A 105 20.42 -7.27 -12.35
CA ASP A 105 21.08 -8.49 -11.85
C ASP A 105 20.57 -9.73 -12.60
N CYS A 106 19.26 -9.85 -12.82
CA CYS A 106 18.67 -10.94 -13.59
C CYS A 106 19.21 -10.96 -15.02
N ARG A 107 19.35 -9.80 -15.68
CA ARG A 107 19.92 -9.71 -17.02
C ARG A 107 21.38 -10.19 -17.04
N ILE A 108 22.20 -9.72 -16.11
CA ILE A 108 23.61 -10.12 -16.03
C ILE A 108 23.72 -11.63 -15.82
N LEU A 109 22.94 -12.20 -14.90
CA LEU A 109 22.93 -13.64 -14.64
C LEU A 109 22.44 -14.46 -15.83
N GLN A 110 21.51 -13.94 -16.63
CA GLN A 110 21.08 -14.58 -17.87
C GLN A 110 22.20 -14.60 -18.91
N GLU A 111 22.90 -13.47 -19.11
CA GLU A 111 24.04 -13.39 -20.02
C GLU A 111 25.20 -14.31 -19.58
N GLU A 112 25.48 -14.40 -18.28
CA GLU A 112 26.49 -15.31 -17.72
C GLU A 112 26.09 -16.77 -17.93
N ASN A 113 24.83 -17.14 -17.68
CA ASN A 113 24.35 -18.49 -17.94
C ASN A 113 24.44 -18.88 -19.42
N GLU A 114 24.08 -17.98 -20.33
CA GLU A 114 24.18 -18.23 -21.78
C GLU A 114 25.64 -18.47 -22.19
N GLN A 115 26.58 -17.66 -21.69
CA GLN A 115 28.02 -17.86 -21.95
C GLN A 115 28.53 -19.20 -21.42
N LEU A 116 28.11 -19.59 -20.22
CA LEU A 116 28.49 -20.87 -19.62
C LEU A 116 27.89 -22.06 -20.38
N GLU A 117 26.64 -21.94 -20.86
CA GLU A 117 26.01 -22.95 -21.70
C GLU A 117 26.74 -23.11 -23.03
N GLU A 118 27.16 -22.01 -23.67
CA GLU A 118 27.98 -22.05 -24.89
C GLU A 118 29.35 -22.71 -24.66
N GLU A 119 30.02 -22.38 -23.55
CA GLU A 119 31.31 -22.97 -23.20
C GLU A 119 31.19 -24.48 -22.94
N LEU A 120 30.16 -24.90 -22.20
CA LEU A 120 29.86 -26.32 -21.97
C LEU A 120 29.63 -27.08 -23.27
N LEU A 121 28.87 -26.50 -24.20
CA LEU A 121 28.56 -27.13 -25.48
C LEU A 121 29.82 -27.25 -26.36
N ALA A 122 30.69 -26.24 -26.34
CA ALA A 122 31.98 -26.29 -27.03
C ALA A 122 32.90 -27.38 -26.45
N LEU A 123 32.99 -27.48 -25.13
CA LEU A 123 33.75 -28.51 -24.42
C LEU A 123 33.20 -29.92 -24.67
N GLU A 124 31.87 -30.09 -24.65
CA GLU A 124 31.22 -31.37 -24.94
C GLU A 124 31.52 -31.83 -26.37
N LYS A 125 31.51 -30.89 -27.32
CA LYS A 125 31.89 -31.16 -28.71
C LYS A 125 33.36 -31.56 -28.84
N GLU A 126 34.29 -30.83 -28.21
CA GLU A 126 35.72 -31.17 -28.22
C GLU A 126 35.98 -32.55 -27.59
N TYR A 127 35.29 -32.85 -26.49
CA TYR A 127 35.36 -34.16 -25.85
C TYR A 127 34.86 -35.29 -26.76
N GLN A 128 33.76 -35.07 -27.48
CA GLN A 128 33.22 -36.03 -28.43
C GLN A 128 34.19 -36.28 -29.60
N GLU A 129 34.75 -35.22 -30.18
CA GLU A 129 35.74 -35.31 -31.27
C GLU A 129 37.00 -36.08 -30.83
N CYS A 130 37.51 -35.84 -29.62
CA CYS A 130 38.62 -36.61 -29.06
C CYS A 130 38.29 -38.10 -28.85
N CYS A 131 37.05 -38.44 -28.51
CA CYS A 131 36.64 -39.83 -28.33
C CYS A 131 36.54 -40.56 -29.68
N ASP A 132 36.01 -39.89 -30.71
CA ASP A 132 35.85 -40.46 -32.05
C ASP A 132 37.21 -40.71 -32.73
N GLU A 133 38.21 -39.83 -32.53
CA GLU A 133 39.58 -40.03 -33.06
C GLU A 133 40.31 -41.26 -32.44
N ASN A 134 39.97 -41.62 -31.21
CA ASN A 134 40.54 -42.80 -30.55
C ASN A 134 39.95 -44.12 -31.08
N GLU A 135 38.71 -44.13 -31.56
CA GLU A 135 38.12 -45.32 -32.18
C GLU A 135 38.73 -45.62 -33.56
N GLU A 136 38.98 -44.62 -34.41
CA GLU A 136 39.62 -44.84 -35.73
C GLU A 136 41.07 -45.35 -35.60
N GLN A 137 41.83 -44.91 -34.59
CA GLN A 137 43.20 -45.38 -34.37
C GLN A 137 43.27 -46.80 -33.79
N THR A 138 42.23 -47.29 -33.12
CA THR A 138 42.18 -48.67 -32.63
C THR A 138 41.76 -49.66 -33.72
N VAL A 139 40.89 -49.26 -34.65
CA VAL A 139 40.52 -50.08 -35.81
C VAL A 139 41.69 -50.21 -36.80
N GLY A 140 42.46 -49.15 -37.03
CA GLY A 140 43.62 -49.15 -37.93
C GLY A 140 44.82 -50.00 -37.45
N LYS A 141 44.92 -50.29 -36.14
CA LYS A 141 46.02 -51.12 -35.58
C LYS A 141 45.69 -52.61 -35.49
N ASN A 142 44.44 -53.01 -35.67
CA ASN A 142 44.00 -54.41 -35.64
C ASN A 142 44.00 -55.11 -37.01
N PHE A 143 44.55 -54.45 -38.05
CA PHE A 143 44.72 -55.00 -39.40
C PHE A 143 46.21 -55.10 -39.77
N ILE A 144 46.98 -55.90 -39.03
CA ILE A 144 48.27 -56.49 -39.44
C ILE A 144 48.28 -57.93 -38.93
#